data_AF-F7FEJ9-F1
#
_entry.id   AF-F7FEJ9-F1
#
_cell.length_a   1.000
_cell.length_b   1.000
_cell.length_c   1.000
_cell.angle_alpha   90.00
_cell.angle_beta   90.00
_cell.angle_gamma   90.00
#
_symmetry.space_group_name_H-M   'P 1'
#
loop_
_entity.id
_entity.type
_entity.pdbx_description
1 polymer ?
#
loop_
_entity_poly.entity_id
_entity_poly.type
_entity_poly.pdbx_seq_one_letter_code
_entity_poly.pdbx_strand_id
1 'polypeptide(L)'
;MSPGPGPNILKVSLGIGVIFMTGVICRLLVYQPSTPALCPPRLQVLSSVPSPLKPLPPELSNLKDLLSWPDTPDAQGDFAASTSPKTSTYHLKEPPRPYYKLKEKLEAVLVARDHQGRPKAHGGDLFRARLHSPGLKAGIAGVVRDLENGTYLLSFPLLWAGEAHVEVRLIHSSEAVGVLRRVWLENQATVDFRGYYRTKGHQETVVCNVIPPPGPVCRYRNRFSGEDWFCAQPRDLPCDALVGHSSGSYLKVTTAREEELLGQKVTNQVLPRGISSILVNATVENTTLALPSRSPCTPGLPSPAPTGFYHNDVWHSRVCKGRTFPSAGLILDCLQKKIVHMMGDSTLRQWWEYLREVVPSLKPIDLHVPHSTGPLLAIEPTRGIVLQWRVHGWPVRTVQTPVASLHSVVQELEGIAGGPDTVVLFGLGAHFTTFPPKIFIQRLASLHATVKSLLARSPQTLVVVKVANTGYKSVYGSDWFTLQLNRLLKATFSSLPVALLDAWDMTSCHYLPDNIHPGRVIVRNEVDLFLSFVCPR
;
A
#
# COMPACT_ATOMS: atom_id res chain seq x y z
N MET A 1 -70.75 12.96 2.58
CA MET A 1 -71.64 11.78 2.62
C MET A 1 -70.96 10.65 1.87
N SER A 2 -70.42 9.67 2.59
CA SER A 2 -70.11 8.34 2.04
C SER A 2 -71.42 7.51 2.05
N PRO A 3 -71.52 6.42 1.27
CA PRO A 3 -70.98 5.14 1.76
C PRO A 3 -70.43 4.20 0.66
N GLY A 4 -69.41 3.39 1.01
CA GLY A 4 -69.23 2.04 0.45
C GLY A 4 -69.86 1.01 1.40
N PRO A 5 -69.49 -0.29 1.38
CA PRO A 5 -68.73 -1.08 0.40
C PRO A 5 -69.47 -2.38 -0.02
N GLY A 6 -68.98 -3.08 -1.05
CA GLY A 6 -69.44 -4.43 -1.43
C GLY A 6 -68.61 -5.56 -0.78
N PRO A 7 -69.14 -6.80 -0.71
CA PRO A 7 -68.36 -7.98 -0.36
C PRO A 7 -68.21 -9.02 -1.49
N ASN A 8 -67.26 -9.92 -1.22
CA ASN A 8 -66.55 -10.91 -2.02
C ASN A 8 -67.33 -12.15 -2.53
N ILE A 9 -66.56 -13.00 -3.24
CA ILE A 9 -66.60 -14.50 -3.38
C ILE A 9 -67.02 -14.94 -4.80
N LEU A 10 -66.44 -15.90 -5.53
CA LEU A 10 -65.19 -16.68 -5.54
C LEU A 10 -65.24 -17.61 -6.78
N LYS A 11 -64.07 -17.99 -7.33
CA LYS A 11 -63.72 -19.21 -8.09
C LYS A 11 -63.99 -19.36 -9.62
N VAL A 12 -62.85 -19.54 -10.31
CA VAL A 12 -62.46 -20.65 -11.22
C VAL A 12 -63.05 -20.65 -12.64
N SER A 13 -62.21 -20.47 -13.67
CA SER A 13 -61.52 -21.56 -14.39
C SER A 13 -60.83 -21.08 -15.68
N LEU A 14 -59.78 -21.82 -16.06
CA LEU A 14 -59.18 -22.04 -17.39
C LEU A 14 -59.37 -21.01 -18.52
N GLY A 15 -58.23 -20.56 -19.08
CA GLY A 15 -58.15 -19.97 -20.42
C GLY A 15 -56.87 -20.38 -21.13
N ILE A 16 -57.01 -21.18 -22.19
CA ILE A 16 -56.00 -21.44 -23.24
C ILE A 16 -56.10 -20.32 -24.28
N GLY A 17 -54.95 -19.83 -24.78
CA GLY A 17 -54.83 -18.97 -25.99
C GLY A 17 -54.02 -17.69 -25.71
N VAL A 18 -52.68 -17.64 -25.85
CA VAL A 18 -51.86 -17.66 -27.07
C VAL A 18 -51.99 -16.36 -27.91
N ILE A 19 -50.88 -15.60 -27.92
CA ILE A 19 -50.43 -14.58 -28.92
C ILE A 19 -51.01 -13.15 -28.81
N PHE A 20 -50.27 -12.27 -28.14
CA PHE A 20 -49.62 -11.05 -28.68
C PHE A 20 -49.24 -10.16 -27.49
N MET A 21 -47.94 -9.90 -27.32
CA MET A 21 -47.31 -8.72 -26.66
C MET A 21 -45.92 -9.08 -26.10
N THR A 22 -45.06 -9.67 -26.91
CA THR A 22 -43.60 -9.75 -26.67
C THR A 22 -42.86 -8.83 -27.66
N GLY A 23 -43.34 -7.59 -27.82
CA GLY A 23 -42.78 -6.62 -28.76
C GLY A 23 -42.14 -5.37 -28.15
N VAL A 24 -42.37 -5.06 -26.86
CA VAL A 24 -42.02 -3.72 -26.32
C VAL A 24 -41.16 -3.74 -25.04
N ILE A 25 -40.87 -4.91 -24.45
CA ILE A 25 -39.98 -4.99 -23.27
C ILE A 25 -38.52 -5.36 -23.62
N CYS A 26 -38.20 -5.54 -24.90
CA CYS A 26 -36.83 -5.86 -25.35
C CYS A 26 -36.02 -4.65 -25.88
N ARG A 27 -36.40 -3.40 -25.55
CA ARG A 27 -35.69 -2.19 -26.00
C ARG A 27 -35.17 -1.25 -24.90
N LEU A 28 -35.15 -1.68 -23.63
CA LEU A 28 -34.53 -0.92 -22.53
C LEU A 28 -33.37 -1.64 -21.83
N LEU A 29 -32.95 -2.80 -22.34
CA LEU A 29 -31.71 -3.46 -21.93
C LEU A 29 -30.83 -3.65 -23.16
N VAL A 30 -30.20 -2.57 -23.61
CA VAL A 30 -29.01 -2.67 -24.46
C VAL A 30 -27.87 -3.14 -23.58
N TYR A 31 -27.93 -4.42 -23.20
CA TYR A 31 -26.78 -5.16 -22.74
C TYR A 31 -25.99 -5.48 -24.00
N GLN A 32 -24.90 -4.74 -24.24
CA GLN A 32 -23.95 -5.14 -25.28
C GLN A 32 -23.55 -6.59 -25.02
N PRO A 33 -23.45 -7.45 -26.05
CA PRO A 33 -23.02 -8.82 -25.88
C PRO A 33 -21.54 -8.80 -25.48
N SER A 34 -21.29 -8.69 -24.19
CA SER A 34 -19.99 -9.02 -23.62
C SER A 34 -19.87 -10.55 -23.72
N THR A 35 -18.80 -10.95 -24.40
CA THR A 35 -18.18 -12.28 -24.34
C THR A 35 -18.41 -12.96 -22.98
N PRO A 36 -18.64 -14.28 -22.90
CA PRO A 36 -18.91 -14.96 -21.64
C PRO A 36 -17.66 -14.96 -20.75
N ALA A 37 -17.50 -13.90 -19.95
CA ALA A 37 -16.50 -13.77 -18.91
C ALA A 37 -17.18 -14.02 -17.55
N LEU A 38 -17.83 -15.17 -17.40
CA LEU A 38 -18.34 -15.70 -16.12
C LEU A 38 -17.82 -17.10 -15.82
N CYS A 39 -16.89 -17.62 -16.63
CA CYS A 39 -16.06 -18.74 -16.18
C CYS A 39 -15.03 -18.19 -15.18
N PRO A 40 -14.77 -18.86 -14.03
CA PRO A 40 -13.54 -18.59 -13.29
C PRO A 40 -12.38 -18.68 -14.28
N PRO A 41 -11.35 -17.81 -14.18
CA PRO A 41 -10.26 -17.80 -15.14
C PRO A 41 -9.71 -19.22 -15.25
N ARG A 42 -9.92 -19.88 -16.41
CA ARG A 42 -9.29 -21.16 -16.69
C ARG A 42 -7.81 -20.84 -16.78
N LEU A 43 -7.08 -21.09 -15.70
CA LEU A 43 -5.64 -20.87 -15.66
C LEU A 43 -5.05 -21.64 -16.84
N GLN A 44 -4.30 -20.95 -17.70
CA GLN A 44 -3.58 -21.65 -18.76
C GLN A 44 -2.48 -22.47 -18.12
N VAL A 45 -2.71 -23.78 -18.04
CA VAL A 45 -1.69 -24.76 -17.69
C VAL A 45 -0.76 -24.88 -18.89
N LEU A 46 0.47 -24.40 -18.74
CA LEU A 46 1.50 -24.49 -19.77
C LEU A 46 2.45 -25.64 -19.43
N SER A 47 2.74 -26.49 -20.42
CA SER A 47 3.66 -27.63 -20.29
C SER A 47 5.13 -27.29 -20.59
N SER A 48 5.47 -26.02 -20.82
CA SER A 48 6.80 -25.61 -21.33
C SER A 48 7.65 -24.84 -20.31
N VAL A 49 8.98 -24.93 -20.53
CA VAL A 49 10.08 -24.30 -19.78
C VAL A 49 9.84 -22.78 -19.58
N PRO A 50 10.27 -22.18 -18.45
CA PRO A 50 10.11 -20.75 -18.21
C PRO A 50 10.68 -19.93 -19.37
N SER A 51 9.87 -19.03 -19.92
CA SER A 51 10.41 -17.97 -20.76
C SER A 51 11.21 -17.03 -19.85
N PRO A 52 12.33 -16.45 -20.32
CA PRO A 52 12.98 -15.38 -19.59
C PRO A 52 11.99 -14.29 -19.21
N LEU A 53 12.23 -13.67 -18.05
CA LEU A 53 11.49 -12.51 -17.61
C LEU A 53 11.46 -11.47 -18.73
N LYS A 54 10.28 -10.92 -19.03
CA LYS A 54 10.15 -9.92 -20.09
C LYS A 54 11.11 -8.75 -19.82
N PRO A 55 11.82 -8.25 -20.84
CA PRO A 55 12.62 -7.03 -20.71
C PRO A 55 11.76 -5.88 -20.17
N LEU A 56 12.36 -5.02 -19.35
CA LEU A 56 11.68 -3.82 -18.88
C LEU A 56 11.52 -2.82 -20.04
N PRO A 57 10.40 -2.07 -20.08
CA PRO A 57 10.29 -0.92 -20.97
C PRO A 57 11.46 0.06 -20.75
N PRO A 58 11.94 0.78 -21.78
CA PRO A 58 13.03 1.75 -21.65
C PRO A 58 12.78 2.81 -20.57
N GLU A 59 11.52 3.26 -20.43
CA GLU A 59 11.10 4.23 -19.40
C GLU A 59 11.32 3.73 -17.95
N LEU A 60 11.50 2.42 -17.74
CA LEU A 60 11.66 1.77 -16.44
C LEU A 60 13.02 1.07 -16.27
N SER A 61 13.96 1.25 -17.21
CA SER A 61 15.26 0.56 -17.18
C SER A 61 16.08 0.89 -15.94
N ASN A 62 15.97 2.13 -15.44
CA ASN A 62 16.80 2.67 -14.36
C ASN A 62 16.20 2.42 -12.96
N LEU A 63 15.07 1.68 -12.87
CA LEU A 63 14.46 1.36 -11.57
C LEU A 63 15.41 0.61 -10.64
N LYS A 64 16.32 -0.20 -11.18
CA LYS A 64 17.32 -0.92 -10.39
C LYS A 64 18.31 0.02 -9.69
N ASP A 65 18.61 1.16 -10.28
CA ASP A 65 19.58 2.12 -9.73
C ASP A 65 19.04 2.76 -8.43
N LEU A 66 17.71 2.84 -8.28
CA LEU A 66 17.04 3.33 -7.07
C LEU A 66 17.20 2.42 -5.85
N LEU A 67 17.65 1.18 -6.05
CA LEU A 67 17.92 0.20 -4.99
C LEU A 67 19.32 0.34 -4.42
N SER A 68 20.12 1.28 -4.93
CA SER A 68 21.43 1.58 -4.36
C SER A 68 21.31 1.96 -2.89
N TRP A 69 22.20 1.40 -2.09
CA TRP A 69 22.31 1.63 -0.67
C TRP A 69 23.78 1.48 -0.27
N PRO A 70 24.32 2.30 0.65
CA PRO A 70 25.71 2.18 1.07
C PRO A 70 26.08 0.75 1.47
N ASP A 71 27.23 0.28 0.99
CA ASP A 71 27.76 -1.01 1.39
C ASP A 71 28.14 -0.99 2.87
N THR A 72 27.97 -2.13 3.53
CA THR A 72 28.38 -2.31 4.92
C THR A 72 29.69 -3.08 4.92
N PRO A 73 30.83 -2.44 5.27
CA PRO A 73 32.15 -3.07 5.16
C PRO A 73 32.29 -4.37 5.97
N ASP A 74 31.45 -4.55 6.98
CA ASP A 74 31.58 -5.66 7.93
C ASP A 74 30.20 -6.18 8.39
N ALA A 75 29.34 -6.61 7.45
CA ALA A 75 28.05 -7.24 7.80
C ALA A 75 28.21 -8.56 8.61
N GLN A 76 29.42 -9.14 8.63
CA GLN A 76 29.81 -10.25 9.49
C GLN A 76 30.66 -9.80 10.71
N GLY A 77 30.76 -8.49 10.95
CA GLY A 77 31.49 -7.86 12.04
C GLY A 77 30.78 -8.00 13.39
N ASP A 78 31.55 -7.87 14.47
CA ASP A 78 31.08 -8.04 15.86
C ASP A 78 29.79 -7.25 16.13
N PHE A 79 28.79 -7.85 16.81
CA PHE A 79 27.56 -7.16 17.21
C PHE A 79 27.88 -5.88 17.99
N ALA A 80 28.93 -5.90 18.81
CA ALA A 80 29.41 -4.74 19.54
C ALA A 80 29.81 -3.56 18.63
N ALA A 81 30.28 -3.83 17.40
CA ALA A 81 30.66 -2.82 16.40
C ALA A 81 29.46 -2.29 15.59
N SER A 82 28.27 -2.88 15.75
CA SER A 82 27.06 -2.41 15.09
C SER A 82 26.54 -1.11 15.68
N THR A 83 25.78 -0.35 14.89
CA THR A 83 25.24 0.94 15.36
C THR A 83 24.27 0.72 16.53
N SER A 84 24.58 1.37 17.64
CA SER A 84 23.80 1.28 18.88
C SER A 84 22.89 2.50 19.03
N PRO A 85 21.58 2.29 19.27
CA PRO A 85 20.66 3.39 19.52
C PRO A 85 20.93 4.09 20.86
N LYS A 86 21.60 3.43 21.82
CA LYS A 86 21.86 3.97 23.16
C LYS A 86 23.02 4.96 23.21
N THR A 87 23.97 4.80 22.30
CA THR A 87 25.22 5.58 22.29
C THR A 87 25.23 6.59 21.16
N SER A 88 24.49 6.36 20.07
CA SER A 88 24.33 7.33 18.98
C SER A 88 23.69 8.62 19.48
N THR A 89 24.15 9.75 18.97
CA THR A 89 23.74 11.09 19.43
C THR A 89 23.32 11.97 18.25
N TYR A 90 22.55 13.01 18.54
CA TYR A 90 22.21 14.05 17.56
C TYR A 90 22.14 15.41 18.23
N HIS A 91 22.50 16.46 17.51
CA HIS A 91 22.52 17.84 18.00
C HIS A 91 22.15 18.81 16.88
N LEU A 92 21.73 20.01 17.25
CA LEU A 92 21.46 21.06 16.25
C LEU A 92 22.74 21.39 15.49
N LYS A 93 22.61 21.58 14.17
CA LYS A 93 23.74 21.95 13.32
C LYS A 93 24.28 23.34 13.66
N GLU A 94 23.37 24.25 13.99
CA GLU A 94 23.67 25.61 14.44
C GLU A 94 23.39 25.75 15.94
N PRO A 95 24.02 26.70 16.64
CA PRO A 95 23.72 26.98 18.03
C PRO A 95 22.22 27.21 18.29
N PRO A 96 21.67 26.70 19.40
CA PRO A 96 20.24 26.82 19.70
C PRO A 96 19.85 28.30 19.81
N ARG A 97 18.68 28.63 19.24
CA ARG A 97 18.09 29.98 19.32
C ARG A 97 16.92 29.97 20.31
N PRO A 98 16.64 31.09 20.98
CA PRO A 98 15.49 31.18 21.89
C PRO A 98 14.16 30.98 21.16
N TYR A 99 14.10 31.35 19.87
CA TYR A 99 12.95 31.14 19.03
C TYR A 99 13.35 30.85 17.59
N TYR A 100 12.46 30.14 16.90
CA TYR A 100 12.56 29.71 15.52
C TYR A 100 11.41 30.33 14.72
N LYS A 101 11.66 30.75 13.48
CA LYS A 101 10.64 31.36 12.61
C LYS A 101 9.84 30.30 11.88
N LEU A 102 8.52 30.45 11.85
CA LEU A 102 7.65 29.65 10.99
C LEU A 102 8.14 29.68 9.51
N LYS A 103 8.03 28.55 8.80
CA LYS A 103 8.52 28.29 7.43
C LYS A 103 10.04 28.16 7.29
N GLU A 104 10.82 28.40 8.33
CA GLU A 104 12.25 28.09 8.26
C GLU A 104 12.49 26.58 8.33
N LYS A 105 13.75 26.19 8.12
CA LYS A 105 14.19 24.81 8.18
C LYS A 105 15.14 24.62 9.36
N LEU A 106 14.81 23.69 10.25
CA LEU A 106 15.68 23.22 11.32
C LEU A 106 16.60 22.14 10.79
N GLU A 107 17.90 22.29 10.99
CA GLU A 107 18.91 21.28 10.65
C GLU A 107 19.60 20.74 11.90
N ALA A 108 19.82 19.44 11.92
CA ALA A 108 20.53 18.74 12.98
C ALA A 108 21.51 17.73 12.39
N VAL A 109 22.58 17.43 13.11
CA VAL A 109 23.57 16.42 12.76
C VAL A 109 23.41 15.24 13.71
N LEU A 110 23.25 14.05 13.15
CA LEU A 110 23.29 12.79 13.88
C LEU A 110 24.65 12.13 13.67
N VAL A 111 25.21 11.58 14.73
CA VAL A 111 26.45 10.80 14.74
C VAL A 111 26.12 9.38 15.17
N ALA A 112 26.22 8.43 14.24
CA ALA A 112 26.04 7.02 14.51
C ALA A 112 27.26 6.49 15.29
N ARG A 113 26.99 5.72 16.34
CA ARG A 113 28.02 5.17 17.23
C ARG A 113 27.77 3.70 17.50
N ASP A 114 28.84 2.96 17.70
CA ASP A 114 28.77 1.55 18.08
C ASP A 114 28.37 1.36 19.56
N HIS A 115 28.27 0.11 20.03
CA HIS A 115 27.89 -0.18 21.41
C HIS A 115 28.91 0.28 22.46
N GLN A 116 30.15 0.62 22.06
CA GLN A 116 31.18 1.20 22.92
C GLN A 116 31.23 2.73 22.84
N GLY A 117 30.36 3.35 22.02
CA GLY A 117 30.29 4.80 21.85
C GLY A 117 31.29 5.36 20.83
N ARG A 118 32.02 4.52 20.10
CA ARG A 118 32.95 4.96 19.05
C ARG A 118 32.15 5.41 17.82
N PRO A 119 32.50 6.54 17.17
CA PRO A 119 31.84 6.95 15.94
C PRO A 119 31.99 5.89 14.85
N LYS A 120 30.92 5.65 14.09
CA LYS A 120 30.98 4.84 12.87
C LYS A 120 31.78 5.59 11.80
N ALA A 121 32.48 4.85 10.94
CA ALA A 121 33.24 5.40 9.81
C ALA A 121 32.48 5.33 8.47
N HIS A 122 31.30 4.73 8.46
CA HIS A 122 30.48 4.52 7.27
C HIS A 122 29.00 4.77 7.59
N GLY A 123 28.22 5.06 6.56
CA GLY A 123 26.77 5.16 6.63
C GLY A 123 26.06 3.81 6.47
N GLY A 124 24.83 3.87 5.95
CA GLY A 124 23.99 2.73 5.61
C GLY A 124 22.95 2.36 6.67
N ASP A 125 22.90 3.07 7.79
CA ASP A 125 21.85 2.87 8.80
C ASP A 125 20.52 3.43 8.31
N LEU A 126 19.43 2.74 8.63
CA LEU A 126 18.09 3.29 8.43
C LEU A 126 17.66 4.03 9.69
N PHE A 127 17.80 5.36 9.68
CA PHE A 127 17.19 6.23 10.67
C PHE A 127 15.84 6.78 10.18
N ARG A 128 14.90 6.96 11.10
CA ARG A 128 13.71 7.80 10.91
C ARG A 128 13.75 8.92 11.92
N ALA A 129 13.50 10.14 11.46
CA ALA A 129 13.41 11.30 12.33
C ALA A 129 12.04 11.96 12.19
N ARG A 130 11.56 12.59 13.26
CA ARG A 130 10.36 13.42 13.23
C ARG A 130 10.53 14.65 14.10
N LEU A 131 9.86 15.72 13.71
CA LEU A 131 9.59 16.85 14.60
C LEU A 131 8.13 16.72 15.05
N HIS A 132 7.86 16.81 16.35
CA HIS A 132 6.51 16.63 16.87
C HIS A 132 6.18 17.54 18.05
N SER A 133 4.89 17.77 18.27
CA SER A 133 4.36 18.48 19.43
C SER A 133 3.21 17.67 20.03
N PRO A 134 3.44 16.94 21.14
CA PRO A 134 2.43 16.06 21.71
C PRO A 134 1.14 16.79 22.09
N GLY A 135 1.26 17.98 22.71
CA GLY A 135 0.11 18.80 23.09
C GLY A 135 -0.72 19.32 21.92
N LEU A 136 -0.11 19.52 20.75
CA LEU A 136 -0.79 19.94 19.52
C LEU A 136 -1.16 18.76 18.62
N LYS A 137 -0.85 17.53 19.04
CA LYS A 137 -0.94 16.32 18.20
C LYS A 137 -0.38 16.55 16.79
N ALA A 138 0.74 17.27 16.73
CA ALA A 138 1.39 17.68 15.50
C ALA A 138 2.64 16.85 15.24
N GLY A 139 2.94 16.60 13.97
CA GLY A 139 4.06 15.75 13.59
C GLY A 139 4.41 15.86 12.12
N ILE A 140 5.70 15.99 11.81
CA ILE A 140 6.23 15.96 10.44
C ILE A 140 7.44 15.03 10.36
N ALA A 141 7.52 14.28 9.26
CA ALA A 141 8.66 13.43 8.97
C ALA A 141 9.89 14.29 8.66
N GLY A 142 11.03 13.96 9.26
CA GLY A 142 12.31 14.58 8.95
C GLY A 142 12.93 13.95 7.72
N VAL A 143 13.58 14.77 6.90
CA VAL A 143 14.43 14.27 5.82
C VAL A 143 15.77 13.86 6.43
N VAL A 144 16.14 12.60 6.27
CA VAL A 144 17.41 12.03 6.73
C VAL A 144 18.32 11.83 5.52
N ARG A 145 19.46 12.53 5.49
CA ARG A 145 20.49 12.36 4.46
C ARG A 145 21.72 11.74 5.08
N ASP A 146 22.06 10.55 4.62
CA ASP A 146 23.33 9.88 4.95
C ASP A 146 24.49 10.64 4.30
N LEU A 147 25.54 10.93 5.08
CA LEU A 147 26.78 11.54 4.59
C LEU A 147 27.88 10.49 4.34
N GLU A 148 27.53 9.21 4.47
CA GLU A 148 28.33 8.01 4.17
C GLU A 148 29.62 7.88 5.00
N ASN A 149 29.76 8.67 6.06
CA ASN A 149 30.93 8.71 6.95
C ASN A 149 30.56 8.46 8.42
N GLY A 150 29.40 7.85 8.67
CA GLY A 150 28.84 7.64 10.02
C GLY A 150 28.09 8.84 10.60
N THR A 151 27.92 9.91 9.81
CA THR A 151 27.10 11.07 10.19
C THR A 151 25.95 11.29 9.22
N TYR A 152 24.86 11.88 9.71
CA TYR A 152 23.63 12.09 8.95
C TYR A 152 23.12 13.51 9.16
N LEU A 153 22.68 14.16 8.09
CA LEU A 153 22.02 15.46 8.13
C LEU A 153 20.50 15.26 8.24
N LEU A 154 19.92 15.79 9.29
CA LEU A 154 18.48 15.80 9.55
C LEU A 154 17.91 17.18 9.20
N SER A 155 16.76 17.21 8.54
CA SER A 155 16.13 18.45 8.07
C SER A 155 14.62 18.43 8.32
N PHE A 156 14.11 19.46 9.00
CA PHE A 156 12.69 19.60 9.34
C PHE A 156 12.17 20.98 8.94
N PRO A 157 11.17 21.09 8.06
CA PRO A 157 10.50 22.37 7.85
C PRO A 157 9.58 22.68 9.06
N LEU A 158 9.63 23.90 9.56
CA LEU A 158 8.84 24.34 10.71
C LEU A 158 7.49 24.87 10.26
N LEU A 159 6.44 24.05 10.40
CA LEU A 159 5.13 24.31 9.78
C LEU A 159 4.00 24.67 10.76
N TRP A 160 4.27 24.66 12.06
CA TRP A 160 3.34 25.14 13.08
C TRP A 160 4.10 25.93 14.16
N ALA A 161 3.41 26.87 14.79
CA ALA A 161 3.91 27.62 15.94
C ALA A 161 3.71 26.83 17.24
N GLY A 162 4.56 27.09 18.23
CA GLY A 162 4.55 26.44 19.54
C GLY A 162 5.78 25.59 19.81
N GLU A 163 5.73 24.88 20.94
CA GLU A 163 6.82 23.99 21.38
C GLU A 163 6.88 22.74 20.51
N ALA A 164 8.05 22.38 20.00
CA ALA A 164 8.28 21.18 19.20
C ALA A 164 9.54 20.43 19.65
N HIS A 165 9.54 19.11 19.43
CA HIS A 165 10.59 18.19 19.85
C HIS A 165 11.10 17.39 18.66
N VAL A 166 12.41 17.26 18.55
CA VAL A 166 13.05 16.35 17.60
C VAL A 166 13.13 14.96 18.25
N GLU A 167 12.66 13.94 17.54
CA GLU A 167 12.85 12.53 17.91
C GLU A 167 13.51 11.80 16.75
N VAL A 168 14.55 11.01 17.05
CA VAL A 168 15.22 10.15 16.08
C VAL A 168 15.17 8.71 16.54
N ARG A 169 14.90 7.80 15.60
CA ARG A 169 14.87 6.36 15.82
C ARG A 169 15.85 5.66 14.91
N LEU A 170 16.62 4.74 15.47
CA LEU A 170 17.33 3.73 14.70
C LEU A 170 16.32 2.64 14.34
N ILE A 171 16.00 2.54 13.05
CA ILE A 171 15.09 1.50 12.56
C ILE A 171 15.88 0.20 12.35
N HIS A 172 16.98 0.29 11.60
CA HIS A 172 17.95 -0.79 11.39
C HIS A 172 19.35 -0.19 11.35
N SER A 173 20.32 -0.82 12.02
CA SER A 173 21.73 -0.48 11.81
C SER A 173 22.16 -0.86 10.39
N SER A 174 23.25 -0.29 9.91
CA SER A 174 23.87 -0.65 8.63
C SER A 174 24.17 -2.14 8.54
N GLU A 175 24.59 -2.80 9.62
CA GLU A 175 24.79 -4.25 9.69
C GLU A 175 23.49 -5.02 9.52
N ALA A 176 22.42 -4.61 10.22
CA ALA A 176 21.10 -5.19 10.04
C ALA A 176 20.58 -4.98 8.61
N VAL A 177 20.84 -3.82 8.00
CA VAL A 177 20.53 -3.57 6.59
C VAL A 177 21.35 -4.48 5.67
N GLY A 178 22.62 -4.73 5.98
CA GLY A 178 23.47 -5.69 5.29
C GLY A 178 22.83 -7.09 5.26
N VAL A 179 22.33 -7.57 6.41
CA VAL A 179 21.58 -8.83 6.51
C VAL A 179 20.33 -8.80 5.63
N LEU A 180 19.51 -7.76 5.75
CA LEU A 180 18.28 -7.62 4.98
C LEU A 180 18.57 -7.63 3.46
N ARG A 181 19.59 -6.89 3.01
CA ARG A 181 20.01 -6.82 1.62
C ARG A 181 20.54 -8.16 1.11
N ARG A 182 21.40 -8.83 1.89
CA ARG A 182 21.89 -10.18 1.60
C ARG A 182 20.73 -11.14 1.37
N VAL A 183 19.81 -11.21 2.33
CA VAL A 183 18.63 -12.07 2.23
C VAL A 183 17.81 -11.74 0.99
N TRP A 184 17.60 -10.46 0.72
CA TRP A 184 16.79 -10.00 -0.41
C TRP A 184 17.40 -10.26 -1.79
N LEU A 185 18.73 -10.37 -1.89
CA LEU A 185 19.44 -10.62 -3.14
C LEU A 185 19.74 -12.11 -3.36
N GLU A 186 20.14 -12.83 -2.31
CA GLU A 186 20.55 -14.24 -2.40
C GLU A 186 19.35 -15.20 -2.40
N ASN A 187 18.23 -14.81 -1.77
CA ASN A 187 17.06 -15.67 -1.69
C ASN A 187 16.05 -15.37 -2.79
N GLN A 188 15.56 -16.46 -3.36
CA GLN A 188 14.56 -16.44 -4.42
C GLN A 188 13.14 -16.17 -3.90
N ALA A 189 12.87 -16.59 -2.68
CA ALA A 189 11.73 -16.21 -1.84
C ALA A 189 12.10 -16.49 -0.37
N THR A 190 11.49 -15.80 0.58
CA THR A 190 11.66 -16.06 2.03
C THR A 190 10.41 -16.69 2.66
N VAL A 191 9.43 -17.06 1.84
CA VAL A 191 8.18 -17.68 2.23
C VAL A 191 7.74 -18.68 1.15
N ASP A 192 7.12 -19.78 1.57
CA ASP A 192 6.42 -20.69 0.66
C ASP A 192 4.89 -20.52 0.75
N PHE A 193 4.20 -21.13 -0.21
CA PHE A 193 2.74 -21.09 -0.29
C PHE A 193 2.18 -22.49 -0.48
N ARG A 194 0.90 -22.64 -0.21
CA ARG A 194 0.17 -23.91 -0.38
C ARG A 194 -0.88 -23.78 -1.45
N GLY A 195 -0.84 -24.71 -2.40
CA GLY A 195 -1.90 -24.93 -3.39
C GLY A 195 -2.76 -26.10 -2.95
N TYR A 196 -4.08 -25.92 -2.99
CA TYR A 196 -5.05 -26.95 -2.63
C TYR A 196 -5.73 -27.46 -3.90
N TYR A 197 -5.54 -28.73 -4.20
CA TYR A 197 -6.10 -29.40 -5.37
C TYR A 197 -7.26 -30.27 -4.94
N ARG A 198 -8.37 -30.22 -5.66
CA ARG A 198 -9.57 -30.96 -5.29
C ARG A 198 -10.31 -31.48 -6.51
N THR A 199 -10.69 -32.75 -6.44
CA THR A 199 -11.72 -33.37 -7.29
C THR A 199 -12.74 -34.06 -6.39
N LYS A 200 -13.70 -34.79 -6.95
CA LYS A 200 -14.75 -35.45 -6.15
C LYS A 200 -14.13 -36.46 -5.17
N GLY A 201 -14.16 -36.13 -3.88
CA GLY A 201 -13.75 -37.02 -2.80
C GLY A 201 -12.23 -37.09 -2.51
N HIS A 202 -11.39 -36.40 -3.29
CA HIS A 202 -9.93 -36.38 -3.09
C HIS A 202 -9.40 -34.96 -2.98
N GLN A 203 -8.44 -34.75 -2.08
CA GLN A 203 -7.78 -33.46 -1.90
C GLN A 203 -6.29 -33.66 -1.66
N GLU A 204 -5.48 -32.92 -2.40
CA GLU A 204 -4.03 -32.85 -2.20
C GLU A 204 -3.62 -31.42 -1.87
N THR A 205 -2.55 -31.28 -1.08
CA THR A 205 -1.94 -29.99 -0.78
C THR A 205 -0.47 -30.06 -1.18
N VAL A 206 -0.04 -29.09 -1.98
CA VAL A 206 1.32 -29.04 -2.53
C VAL A 206 1.93 -27.66 -2.31
N VAL A 207 3.26 -27.58 -2.39
CA VAL A 207 4.00 -26.32 -2.28
C VAL A 207 3.88 -25.53 -3.57
N CYS A 208 3.68 -24.22 -3.46
CA CYS A 208 3.64 -23.27 -4.57
C CYS A 208 4.54 -22.07 -4.30
N ASN A 209 5.02 -21.43 -5.38
CA ASN A 209 5.78 -20.19 -5.30
C ASN A 209 5.85 -19.44 -6.65
N VAL A 210 6.46 -18.26 -6.65
CA VAL A 210 6.80 -17.49 -7.88
C VAL A 210 7.92 -18.14 -8.70
N ILE A 211 8.57 -19.16 -8.14
CA ILE A 211 9.67 -19.92 -8.74
C ILE A 211 9.28 -21.40 -8.71
N PRO A 212 9.63 -22.18 -9.74
CA PRO A 212 9.28 -23.59 -9.80
C PRO A 212 9.93 -24.36 -8.64
N PRO A 213 9.15 -25.12 -7.84
CA PRO A 213 9.73 -26.05 -6.88
C PRO A 213 10.46 -27.20 -7.61
N PRO A 214 11.35 -27.94 -6.92
CA PRO A 214 12.05 -29.08 -7.52
C PRO A 214 11.08 -30.18 -8.00
N GLY A 215 11.40 -30.80 -9.15
CA GLY A 215 10.62 -31.89 -9.73
C GLY A 215 9.53 -31.44 -10.73
N PRO A 216 8.56 -32.31 -11.05
CA PRO A 216 7.43 -31.96 -11.92
C PRO A 216 6.56 -30.86 -11.33
N VAL A 217 6.14 -29.89 -12.15
CA VAL A 217 5.40 -28.70 -11.72
C VAL A 217 4.16 -28.43 -12.56
N CYS A 218 3.13 -27.90 -11.91
CA CYS A 218 2.04 -27.19 -12.54
C CYS A 218 2.41 -25.71 -12.68
N ARG A 219 2.37 -25.18 -13.91
CA ARG A 219 2.64 -23.77 -14.23
C ARG A 219 1.34 -23.05 -14.59
N TYR A 220 1.05 -21.97 -13.89
CA TYR A 220 -0.11 -21.11 -14.10
C TYR A 220 0.34 -19.74 -14.56
N ARG A 221 0.11 -19.41 -15.83
CA ARG A 221 0.49 -18.12 -16.38
C ARG A 221 -0.69 -17.15 -16.37
N ASN A 222 -0.51 -15.98 -15.79
CA ASN A 222 -1.48 -14.89 -15.90
C ASN A 222 -1.40 -14.33 -17.34
N ARG A 223 -2.50 -14.43 -18.09
CA ARG A 223 -2.54 -13.99 -19.49
C ARG A 223 -2.35 -12.47 -19.69
N PHE A 224 -2.66 -11.67 -18.67
CA PHE A 224 -2.61 -10.21 -18.75
C PHE A 224 -1.25 -9.67 -18.32
N SER A 225 -0.77 -10.05 -17.13
CA SER A 225 0.56 -9.62 -16.65
C SER A 225 1.71 -10.44 -17.22
N GLY A 226 1.44 -11.65 -17.72
CA GLY A 226 2.45 -12.59 -18.22
C GLY A 226 3.25 -13.26 -17.11
N GLU A 227 2.90 -13.04 -15.85
CA GLU A 227 3.56 -13.60 -14.66
C GLU A 227 3.20 -15.07 -14.46
N ASP A 228 4.16 -15.82 -13.95
CA ASP A 228 4.01 -17.24 -13.68
C ASP A 228 3.83 -17.51 -12.18
N TRP A 229 2.97 -18.47 -11.88
CA TRP A 229 2.82 -19.08 -10.58
C TRP A 229 3.04 -20.58 -10.72
N PHE A 230 3.86 -21.15 -9.84
CA PHE A 230 4.25 -22.55 -9.92
C PHE A 230 3.79 -23.29 -8.68
N CYS A 231 3.35 -24.53 -8.87
CA CYS A 231 3.09 -25.48 -7.80
C CYS A 231 3.76 -26.80 -8.13
N ALA A 232 4.21 -27.55 -7.12
CA ALA A 232 4.60 -28.94 -7.34
C ALA A 232 3.40 -29.71 -7.90
N GLN A 233 3.64 -30.63 -8.83
CA GLN A 233 2.56 -31.43 -9.40
C GLN A 233 1.99 -32.35 -8.31
N PRO A 234 0.66 -32.33 -8.05
CA PRO A 234 0.03 -33.31 -7.17
C PRO A 234 0.18 -34.73 -7.72
N ARG A 235 0.13 -35.73 -6.83
CA ARG A 235 0.43 -37.12 -7.18
C ARG A 235 -0.65 -37.74 -8.05
N ASP A 236 -1.91 -37.49 -7.69
CA ASP A 236 -3.07 -38.17 -8.27
C ASP A 236 -4.02 -37.20 -8.99
N LEU A 237 -3.89 -35.90 -8.73
CA LEU A 237 -4.75 -34.86 -9.31
C LEU A 237 -4.14 -34.17 -10.54
N PRO A 238 -4.95 -33.69 -11.49
CA PRO A 238 -4.45 -32.89 -12.60
C PRO A 238 -4.19 -31.43 -12.17
N CYS A 239 -3.36 -30.71 -12.93
CA CYS A 239 -3.02 -29.32 -12.62
C CYS A 239 -4.24 -28.37 -12.65
N ASP A 240 -5.27 -28.66 -13.43
CA ASP A 240 -6.49 -27.83 -13.45
C ASP A 240 -7.42 -28.06 -12.24
N ALA A 241 -7.07 -28.99 -11.35
CA ALA A 241 -7.78 -29.21 -10.08
C ALA A 241 -7.40 -28.22 -8.97
N LEU A 242 -6.54 -27.23 -9.23
CA LEU A 242 -6.18 -26.19 -8.25
C LEU A 242 -7.40 -25.32 -7.91
N VAL A 243 -7.88 -25.41 -6.67
CA VAL A 243 -9.05 -24.66 -6.19
C VAL A 243 -8.74 -23.62 -5.12
N GLY A 244 -7.63 -23.78 -4.39
CA GLY A 244 -7.31 -22.94 -3.24
C GLY A 244 -5.85 -22.53 -3.14
N HIS A 245 -5.61 -21.43 -2.43
CA HIS A 245 -4.29 -20.87 -2.14
C HIS A 245 -4.22 -20.38 -0.69
N SER A 246 -3.07 -20.55 -0.03
CA SER A 246 -2.77 -19.90 1.25
C SER A 246 -1.27 -19.63 1.41
N SER A 247 -0.91 -18.81 2.39
CA SER A 247 0.46 -18.78 2.92
C SER A 247 0.85 -20.15 3.46
N GLY A 248 2.10 -20.54 3.24
CA GLY A 248 2.73 -21.62 3.99
C GLY A 248 3.64 -21.07 5.08
N SER A 249 4.88 -21.52 5.07
CA SER A 249 5.88 -21.26 6.10
C SER A 249 6.89 -20.20 5.65
N TYR A 250 7.35 -19.40 6.61
CA TYR A 250 8.55 -18.60 6.43
C TYR A 250 9.79 -19.50 6.43
N LEU A 251 10.72 -19.23 5.52
CA LEU A 251 11.95 -20.01 5.37
C LEU A 251 13.01 -19.44 6.31
N LYS A 252 13.75 -20.30 7.01
CA LYS A 252 14.89 -19.89 7.86
C LYS A 252 16.00 -19.34 6.95
N VAL A 253 16.14 -18.01 6.90
CA VAL A 253 17.10 -17.29 6.03
C VAL A 253 18.16 -16.50 6.81
N THR A 254 18.12 -16.60 8.14
CA THR A 254 19.01 -15.92 9.08
C THR A 254 19.73 -16.90 9.99
N THR A 255 20.95 -16.53 10.38
CA THR A 255 21.69 -17.15 11.48
C THR A 255 21.28 -16.55 12.84
N ALA A 256 21.66 -17.20 13.94
CA ALA A 256 21.37 -16.68 15.29
C ALA A 256 21.96 -15.28 15.52
N ARG A 257 23.17 -15.02 15.03
CA ARG A 257 23.84 -13.71 15.12
C ARG A 257 23.10 -12.62 14.35
N GLU A 258 22.59 -12.95 13.17
CA GLU A 258 21.80 -12.01 12.37
C GLU A 258 20.45 -11.69 13.04
N GLU A 259 19.87 -12.66 13.76
CA GLU A 259 18.67 -12.45 14.56
C GLU A 259 18.90 -11.47 15.73
N GLU A 260 20.12 -11.40 16.28
CA GLU A 260 20.49 -10.39 17.29
C GLU A 260 20.46 -8.96 16.71
N LEU A 261 21.00 -8.77 15.51
CA LEU A 261 20.98 -7.47 14.79
C LEU A 261 19.56 -7.02 14.43
N LEU A 262 18.64 -7.96 14.24
CA LEU A 262 17.23 -7.71 13.95
C LEU A 262 16.36 -7.68 15.23
N GLY A 263 16.96 -7.90 16.39
CA GLY A 263 16.25 -7.99 17.66
C GLY A 263 15.58 -6.68 18.08
N GLN A 264 14.44 -6.79 18.77
CA GLN A 264 13.64 -5.63 19.20
C GLN A 264 14.40 -4.66 20.13
N LYS A 265 15.50 -5.09 20.77
CA LYS A 265 16.32 -4.23 21.65
C LYS A 265 17.22 -3.26 20.88
N VAL A 266 17.44 -3.49 19.59
CA VAL A 266 18.33 -2.67 18.74
C VAL A 266 17.60 -2.12 17.50
N THR A 267 16.48 -2.72 17.10
CA THR A 267 15.64 -2.21 16.02
C THR A 267 14.48 -1.35 16.54
N ASN A 268 14.09 -0.35 15.75
CA ASN A 268 13.02 0.61 16.07
C ASN A 268 13.17 1.28 17.45
N GLN A 269 14.40 1.63 17.83
CA GLN A 269 14.71 2.23 19.11
C GLN A 269 14.86 3.74 19.00
N VAL A 270 14.29 4.47 19.96
CA VAL A 270 14.47 5.92 20.10
C VAL A 270 15.87 6.19 20.65
N LEU A 271 16.58 7.14 20.03
CA LEU A 271 17.89 7.60 20.50
C LEU A 271 17.73 8.49 21.74
N PRO A 272 18.74 8.57 22.63
CA PRO A 272 18.77 9.55 23.72
C PRO A 272 18.49 10.96 23.23
N ARG A 273 17.73 11.74 24.00
CA ARG A 273 17.43 13.13 23.66
C ARG A 273 18.72 13.96 23.62
N GLY A 274 19.07 14.46 22.44
CA GLY A 274 20.23 15.35 22.25
C GLY A 274 19.86 16.80 21.92
N ILE A 275 18.59 17.09 21.69
CA ILE A 275 18.08 18.42 21.40
C ILE A 275 16.93 18.73 22.39
N SER A 276 17.06 19.85 23.12
CA SER A 276 15.99 20.38 23.97
C SER A 276 14.77 20.79 23.14
N SER A 277 13.62 21.02 23.77
CA SER A 277 12.47 21.52 23.03
C SER A 277 12.79 22.88 22.38
N ILE A 278 12.27 23.05 21.16
CA ILE A 278 12.41 24.30 20.40
C ILE A 278 11.07 25.04 20.41
N LEU A 279 11.13 26.36 20.39
CA LEU A 279 9.94 27.22 20.31
C LEU A 279 9.85 27.85 18.93
N VAL A 280 8.75 27.57 18.21
CA VAL A 280 8.47 28.19 16.91
C VAL A 280 7.51 29.36 17.10
N ASN A 281 7.93 30.57 16.72
CA ASN A 281 7.12 31.77 16.83
C ASN A 281 6.09 31.87 15.70
N ALA A 282 4.90 32.36 16.06
CA ALA A 282 3.93 32.83 15.08
C ALA A 282 4.51 34.00 14.27
N THR A 283 4.01 34.18 13.05
CA THR A 283 4.38 35.34 12.23
C THR A 283 3.76 36.64 12.76
N VAL A 284 4.22 37.79 12.26
CA VAL A 284 3.71 39.14 12.60
C VAL A 284 2.17 39.25 12.44
N GLU A 285 1.58 38.49 11.51
CA GLU A 285 0.13 38.43 11.29
C GLU A 285 -0.62 37.43 12.22
N ASN A 286 0.00 36.99 13.32
CA ASN A 286 -0.52 35.93 14.24
C ASN A 286 -0.83 34.59 13.57
N THR A 287 -0.30 34.31 12.38
CA THR A 287 -0.44 32.99 11.73
C THR A 287 0.34 31.93 12.51
N THR A 288 -0.37 30.90 12.96
CA THR A 288 0.17 29.77 13.72
C THR A 288 0.48 28.53 12.87
N LEU A 289 0.03 28.50 11.61
CA LEU A 289 0.22 27.38 10.69
C LEU A 289 0.73 27.83 9.33
N ALA A 290 1.82 27.23 8.85
CA ALA A 290 2.31 27.47 7.50
C ALA A 290 1.64 26.51 6.53
N LEU A 291 0.44 26.88 6.08
CA LEU A 291 -0.23 26.20 4.98
C LEU A 291 0.32 26.73 3.64
N PRO A 292 0.87 25.88 2.76
CA PRO A 292 1.24 26.33 1.42
C PRO A 292 -0.01 26.78 0.65
N SER A 293 0.09 27.82 -0.17
CA SER A 293 -0.94 28.13 -1.18
C SER A 293 -0.93 26.97 -2.18
N ARG A 294 -2.04 26.26 -2.31
CA ARG A 294 -2.12 24.99 -3.04
C ARG A 294 -3.32 24.98 -3.97
N SER A 295 -3.12 24.45 -5.17
CA SER A 295 -4.21 24.09 -6.07
C SER A 295 -5.05 22.95 -5.48
N PRO A 296 -6.31 22.80 -5.94
CA PRO A 296 -7.09 21.60 -5.66
C PRO A 296 -6.33 20.34 -6.05
N CYS A 297 -6.58 19.25 -5.32
CA CYS A 297 -5.91 17.97 -5.55
C CYS A 297 -6.25 17.40 -6.92
N THR A 298 -5.24 17.28 -7.77
CA THR A 298 -5.34 16.77 -9.15
C THR A 298 -4.27 15.71 -9.39
N PRO A 299 -4.49 14.74 -10.28
CA PRO A 299 -3.46 13.76 -10.63
C PRO A 299 -2.22 14.41 -11.27
N GLY A 300 -1.05 13.76 -11.15
CA GLY A 300 0.20 14.22 -11.75
C GLY A 300 0.93 15.33 -10.98
N LEU A 301 0.50 15.65 -9.75
CA LEU A 301 1.17 16.65 -8.93
C LEU A 301 2.52 16.13 -8.37
N PRO A 302 3.55 17.00 -8.31
CA PRO A 302 4.84 16.62 -7.74
C PRO A 302 4.72 16.37 -6.24
N SER A 303 5.51 15.41 -5.73
CA SER A 303 5.56 15.07 -4.31
C SER A 303 6.77 15.71 -3.63
N PRO A 304 6.60 16.79 -2.83
CA PRO A 304 7.69 17.34 -2.05
C PRO A 304 8.05 16.39 -0.90
N ALA A 305 9.28 16.48 -0.40
CA ALA A 305 9.71 15.74 0.79
C ALA A 305 9.81 16.67 2.01
N PRO A 306 9.17 16.34 3.15
CA PRO A 306 8.04 15.42 3.29
C PRO A 306 6.77 15.91 2.57
N THR A 307 5.83 15.01 2.32
CA THR A 307 4.57 15.26 1.57
C THR A 307 3.49 15.96 2.38
N GLY A 308 3.66 16.12 3.70
CA GLY A 308 2.71 16.79 4.57
C GLY A 308 3.11 16.75 6.05
N PHE A 309 2.20 17.17 6.91
CA PHE A 309 2.36 17.16 8.37
C PHE A 309 1.01 17.04 9.08
N TYR A 310 1.02 16.52 10.30
CA TYR A 310 -0.12 16.57 11.19
C TYR A 310 -0.15 17.85 12.00
N HIS A 311 -1.34 18.36 12.26
CA HIS A 311 -1.64 19.30 13.33
C HIS A 311 -3.06 19.03 13.83
N ASN A 312 -3.25 18.89 15.15
CA ASN A 312 -4.53 18.51 15.76
C ASN A 312 -5.16 17.26 15.14
N ASP A 313 -4.38 16.19 14.93
CA ASP A 313 -4.83 14.94 14.28
C ASP A 313 -5.30 15.09 12.81
N VAL A 314 -5.04 16.24 12.17
CA VAL A 314 -5.40 16.49 10.77
C VAL A 314 -4.14 16.58 9.91
N TRP A 315 -4.13 15.82 8.80
CA TRP A 315 -3.07 15.84 7.82
C TRP A 315 -3.20 17.03 6.87
N HIS A 316 -2.19 17.89 6.89
CA HIS A 316 -2.03 18.99 5.97
C HIS A 316 -1.04 18.60 4.85
N SER A 317 -1.59 18.23 3.69
CA SER A 317 -0.80 17.84 2.51
C SER A 317 0.01 19.01 1.95
N ARG A 318 1.31 18.84 1.71
CA ARG A 318 2.14 19.81 0.98
C ARG A 318 2.03 19.66 -0.54
N VAL A 319 1.37 18.60 -1.02
CA VAL A 319 1.14 18.34 -2.46
C VAL A 319 -0.02 19.18 -3.00
N CYS A 320 -1.13 19.23 -2.28
CA CYS A 320 -2.37 19.86 -2.74
C CYS A 320 -3.27 20.29 -1.58
N LYS A 321 -4.33 21.03 -1.91
CA LYS A 321 -5.34 21.49 -0.94
C LYS A 321 -6.23 20.33 -0.47
N GLY A 322 -5.72 19.55 0.48
CA GLY A 322 -6.46 18.49 1.15
C GLY A 322 -7.68 19.03 1.91
N ARG A 323 -8.72 18.20 1.99
CA ARG A 323 -9.99 18.47 2.67
C ARG A 323 -10.21 17.41 3.75
N THR A 324 -11.05 17.73 4.73
CA THR A 324 -11.52 16.77 5.74
C THR A 324 -12.98 16.40 5.50
N PHE A 325 -13.36 15.18 5.85
CA PHE A 325 -14.72 14.67 5.67
C PHE A 325 -15.30 14.19 7.01
N PRO A 326 -15.65 15.12 7.93
CA PRO A 326 -16.07 14.78 9.29
C PRO A 326 -17.44 14.12 9.40
N SER A 327 -18.24 14.07 8.33
CA SER A 327 -19.59 13.49 8.34
C SER A 327 -19.84 12.56 7.15
N ALA A 328 -20.72 11.59 7.34
CA ALA A 328 -21.15 10.66 6.30
C ALA A 328 -21.71 11.39 5.06
N GLY A 329 -22.46 12.49 5.27
CA GLY A 329 -23.03 13.28 4.18
C GLY A 329 -21.97 13.86 3.23
N LEU A 330 -20.87 14.39 3.78
CA LEU A 330 -19.78 14.93 2.95
C LEU A 330 -19.06 13.85 2.14
N ILE A 331 -18.94 12.64 2.71
CA ILE A 331 -18.38 11.48 2.00
C ILE A 331 -19.33 11.04 0.87
N LEU A 332 -20.63 10.96 1.15
CA LEU A 332 -21.66 10.62 0.17
C LEU A 332 -21.76 11.62 -0.98
N ASP A 333 -21.64 12.92 -0.69
CA ASP A 333 -21.61 13.96 -1.71
C ASP A 333 -20.35 13.87 -2.58
N CYS A 334 -19.21 13.52 -1.98
CA CYS A 334 -17.95 13.35 -2.71
C CYS A 334 -17.96 12.13 -3.63
N LEU A 335 -18.51 11.02 -3.15
CA LEU A 335 -18.56 9.75 -3.87
C LEU A 335 -19.77 9.63 -4.80
N GLN A 336 -20.62 10.64 -4.89
CA GLN A 336 -21.84 10.60 -5.69
C GLN A 336 -21.53 10.16 -7.14
N LYS A 337 -22.29 9.16 -7.62
CA LYS A 337 -22.16 8.49 -8.92
C LYS A 337 -20.85 7.74 -9.16
N LYS A 338 -19.98 7.59 -8.15
CA LYS A 338 -18.66 6.97 -8.33
C LYS A 338 -18.70 5.45 -8.15
N ILE A 339 -17.97 4.77 -9.03
CA ILE A 339 -17.57 3.38 -8.89
C ILE A 339 -16.10 3.37 -8.50
N VAL A 340 -15.81 2.94 -7.28
CA VAL A 340 -14.46 2.89 -6.72
C VAL A 340 -13.97 1.45 -6.70
N HIS A 341 -12.96 1.16 -7.51
CA HIS A 341 -12.26 -0.12 -7.55
C HIS A 341 -10.99 -0.02 -6.70
N MET A 342 -10.93 -0.74 -5.59
CA MET A 342 -9.75 -0.82 -4.72
C MET A 342 -9.06 -2.18 -4.86
N MET A 343 -7.77 -2.21 -5.17
CA MET A 343 -6.99 -3.45 -5.28
C MET A 343 -5.67 -3.35 -4.52
N GLY A 344 -5.44 -4.19 -3.51
CA GLY A 344 -4.21 -4.07 -2.74
C GLY A 344 -4.09 -5.00 -1.54
N ASP A 345 -3.20 -4.66 -0.63
CA ASP A 345 -3.02 -5.40 0.63
C ASP A 345 -4.13 -5.08 1.65
N SER A 346 -4.08 -5.74 2.81
CA SER A 346 -5.00 -5.48 3.93
C SER A 346 -4.99 -4.02 4.43
N THR A 347 -3.94 -3.25 4.15
CA THR A 347 -3.85 -1.83 4.52
C THR A 347 -4.70 -0.93 3.60
N LEU A 348 -5.04 -1.40 2.41
CA LEU A 348 -6.03 -0.75 1.53
C LEU A 348 -7.45 -1.23 1.86
N ARG A 349 -7.59 -2.49 2.31
CA ARG A 349 -8.87 -2.99 2.82
C ARG A 349 -9.38 -2.12 3.98
N GLN A 350 -8.49 -1.65 4.84
CA GLN A 350 -8.82 -0.73 5.93
C GLN A 350 -9.56 0.53 5.45
N TRP A 351 -9.31 1.02 4.24
CA TRP A 351 -10.04 2.18 3.71
C TRP A 351 -11.48 1.82 3.35
N TRP A 352 -11.69 0.67 2.72
CA TRP A 352 -13.03 0.14 2.43
C TRP A 352 -13.80 -0.11 3.74
N GLU A 353 -13.15 -0.74 4.73
CA GLU A 353 -13.73 -0.99 6.06
C GLU A 353 -14.10 0.32 6.76
N TYR A 354 -13.20 1.31 6.72
CA TYR A 354 -13.42 2.64 7.29
C TYR A 354 -14.61 3.34 6.65
N LEU A 355 -14.68 3.41 5.31
CA LEU A 355 -15.77 4.05 4.59
C LEU A 355 -17.13 3.39 4.89
N ARG A 356 -17.16 2.05 4.91
CA ARG A 356 -18.37 1.29 5.28
C ARG A 356 -18.80 1.59 6.72
N GLU A 357 -17.86 1.69 7.65
CA GLU A 357 -18.16 1.96 9.05
C GLU A 357 -18.71 3.37 9.28
N VAL A 358 -18.11 4.38 8.63
CA VAL A 358 -18.47 5.79 8.87
C VAL A 358 -19.64 6.28 8.01
N VAL A 359 -20.10 5.50 7.04
CA VAL A 359 -21.25 5.81 6.17
C VAL A 359 -22.30 4.69 6.27
N PRO A 360 -23.27 4.79 7.20
CA PRO A 360 -24.23 3.71 7.47
C PRO A 360 -25.16 3.32 6.31
N SER A 361 -25.30 4.21 5.30
CA SER A 361 -26.09 3.95 4.10
C SER A 361 -25.37 3.09 3.06
N LEU A 362 -24.03 2.98 3.12
CA LEU A 362 -23.28 2.04 2.27
C LEU A 362 -23.55 0.61 2.74
N LYS A 363 -24.41 -0.10 2.02
CA LYS A 363 -24.84 -1.46 2.36
C LYS A 363 -23.87 -2.49 1.79
N PRO A 364 -23.24 -3.32 2.63
CA PRO A 364 -22.40 -4.41 2.14
C PRO A 364 -23.26 -5.48 1.46
N ILE A 365 -22.74 -6.08 0.40
CA ILE A 365 -23.31 -7.25 -0.25
C ILE A 365 -22.37 -8.42 0.05
N ASP A 366 -22.88 -9.46 0.71
CA ASP A 366 -22.11 -10.67 0.95
C ASP A 366 -21.97 -11.48 -0.34
N LEU A 367 -20.74 -11.63 -0.81
CA LEU A 367 -20.39 -12.41 -2.00
C LEU A 367 -19.95 -13.84 -1.63
N HIS A 368 -20.09 -14.24 -0.36
CA HIS A 368 -19.72 -15.55 0.17
C HIS A 368 -18.24 -15.91 -0.06
N VAL A 369 -17.36 -14.92 0.08
CA VAL A 369 -15.91 -15.03 -0.06
C VAL A 369 -15.19 -14.62 1.22
N PRO A 370 -13.95 -15.08 1.47
CA PRO A 370 -13.22 -14.69 2.67
C PRO A 370 -13.00 -13.17 2.76
N HIS A 371 -13.37 -12.57 3.89
CA HIS A 371 -13.26 -11.12 4.10
C HIS A 371 -11.81 -10.60 4.02
N SER A 372 -10.83 -11.47 4.26
CA SER A 372 -9.39 -11.16 4.15
C SER A 372 -8.88 -10.97 2.73
N THR A 373 -9.60 -11.47 1.73
CA THR A 373 -9.15 -11.45 0.32
C THR A 373 -10.17 -10.85 -0.64
N GLY A 374 -11.45 -10.88 -0.27
CA GLY A 374 -12.54 -10.38 -1.08
C GLY A 374 -12.82 -11.26 -2.31
N PRO A 375 -13.50 -10.73 -3.33
CA PRO A 375 -13.95 -9.34 -3.43
C PRO A 375 -14.96 -8.94 -2.35
N LEU A 376 -14.84 -7.71 -1.86
CA LEU A 376 -15.78 -7.04 -0.98
C LEU A 376 -16.56 -6.01 -1.79
N LEU A 377 -17.86 -5.91 -1.53
CA LEU A 377 -18.76 -5.00 -2.24
C LEU A 377 -19.64 -4.25 -1.24
N ALA A 378 -19.74 -2.93 -1.39
CA ALA A 378 -20.74 -2.11 -0.72
C ALA A 378 -21.37 -1.13 -1.73
N ILE A 379 -22.67 -0.91 -1.60
CA ILE A 379 -23.42 -0.03 -2.50
C ILE A 379 -24.23 1.00 -1.75
N GLU A 380 -24.40 2.17 -2.35
CA GLU A 380 -25.44 3.12 -2.01
C GLU A 380 -26.20 3.45 -3.31
N PRO A 381 -27.38 2.83 -3.52
CA PRO A 381 -28.06 2.91 -4.82
C PRO A 381 -28.70 4.28 -5.08
N THR A 382 -29.10 5.04 -4.05
CA THR A 382 -29.81 6.32 -4.25
C THR A 382 -28.91 7.41 -4.83
N ARG A 383 -27.61 7.31 -4.62
CA ARG A 383 -26.54 8.21 -5.09
C ARG A 383 -25.64 7.55 -6.12
N GLY A 384 -25.91 6.31 -6.51
CA GLY A 384 -25.14 5.56 -7.51
C GLY A 384 -23.70 5.29 -7.10
N ILE A 385 -23.46 4.95 -5.82
CA ILE A 385 -22.13 4.69 -5.27
C ILE A 385 -21.88 3.19 -5.22
N VAL A 386 -20.72 2.77 -5.73
CA VAL A 386 -20.25 1.39 -5.64
C VAL A 386 -18.83 1.39 -5.11
N LEU A 387 -18.59 0.68 -4.00
CA LEU A 387 -17.27 0.48 -3.42
C LEU A 387 -16.88 -0.99 -3.49
N GLN A 388 -15.78 -1.26 -4.18
CA GLN A 388 -15.21 -2.59 -4.32
C GLN A 388 -13.81 -2.63 -3.73
N TRP A 389 -13.50 -3.69 -2.97
CA TRP A 389 -12.13 -3.99 -2.59
C TRP A 389 -11.78 -5.44 -2.88
N ARG A 390 -10.57 -5.72 -3.34
CA ARG A 390 -10.02 -7.08 -3.39
C ARG A 390 -8.52 -7.09 -3.20
N VAL A 391 -7.98 -8.26 -2.87
CA VAL A 391 -6.54 -8.45 -2.79
C VAL A 391 -5.88 -8.43 -4.17
N HIS A 392 -4.60 -8.07 -4.24
CA HIS A 392 -3.84 -7.88 -5.49
C HIS A 392 -3.46 -9.15 -6.28
N GLY A 393 -3.96 -10.32 -5.85
CA GLY A 393 -3.64 -11.62 -6.42
C GLY A 393 -2.30 -12.19 -5.95
N TRP A 394 -1.78 -13.21 -6.65
CA TRP A 394 -0.48 -13.80 -6.32
C TRP A 394 0.67 -12.79 -6.49
N PRO A 395 1.72 -12.84 -5.64
CA PRO A 395 1.90 -13.72 -4.48
C PRO A 395 1.33 -13.12 -3.18
N VAL A 396 0.01 -13.25 -2.96
CA VAL A 396 -0.64 -12.80 -1.72
C VAL A 396 -0.34 -13.75 -0.56
N ARG A 397 0.09 -13.20 0.59
CA ARG A 397 0.12 -13.93 1.86
C ARG A 397 -1.25 -13.82 2.53
N THR A 398 -1.96 -14.94 2.67
CA THR A 398 -3.34 -14.97 3.17
C THR A 398 -3.73 -16.34 3.73
N VAL A 399 -4.89 -16.39 4.40
CA VAL A 399 -5.59 -17.63 4.74
C VAL A 399 -6.04 -18.38 3.48
N GLN A 400 -6.48 -19.63 3.65
CA GLN A 400 -7.01 -20.42 2.53
C GLN A 400 -8.13 -19.69 1.79
N THR A 401 -7.88 -19.37 0.53
CA THR A 401 -8.72 -18.54 -0.33
C THR A 401 -8.95 -19.26 -1.67
N PRO A 402 -10.18 -19.20 -2.22
CA PRO A 402 -10.45 -19.72 -3.56
C PRO A 402 -9.58 -19.03 -4.62
N VAL A 403 -8.92 -19.81 -5.47
CA VAL A 403 -8.07 -19.24 -6.54
C VAL A 403 -8.89 -18.42 -7.53
N ALA A 404 -10.16 -18.74 -7.71
CA ALA A 404 -11.11 -17.95 -8.51
C ALA A 404 -11.28 -16.50 -8.01
N SER A 405 -10.96 -16.19 -6.75
CA SER A 405 -11.01 -14.83 -6.19
C SER A 405 -9.69 -14.07 -6.35
N LEU A 406 -8.60 -14.71 -6.78
CA LEU A 406 -7.25 -14.15 -6.80
C LEU A 406 -6.91 -13.53 -8.16
N HIS A 407 -7.55 -12.41 -8.47
CA HIS A 407 -7.25 -11.65 -9.66
C HIS A 407 -6.07 -10.71 -9.43
N SER A 408 -5.15 -10.63 -10.41
CA SER A 408 -4.09 -9.63 -10.35
C SER A 408 -4.68 -8.24 -10.58
N VAL A 409 -4.01 -7.20 -10.06
CA VAL A 409 -4.43 -5.81 -10.31
C VAL A 409 -4.48 -5.52 -11.82
N VAL A 410 -3.50 -6.02 -12.59
CA VAL A 410 -3.46 -5.87 -14.05
C VAL A 410 -4.71 -6.48 -14.70
N GLN A 411 -5.11 -7.69 -14.29
CA GLN A 411 -6.30 -8.36 -14.81
C GLN A 411 -7.58 -7.55 -14.56
N GLU A 412 -7.70 -6.93 -13.39
CA GLU A 412 -8.84 -6.06 -13.09
C GLU A 412 -8.86 -4.80 -13.94
N LEU A 413 -7.71 -4.12 -14.06
CA LEU A 413 -7.61 -2.88 -14.83
C LEU A 413 -7.90 -3.07 -16.32
N GLU A 414 -7.51 -4.21 -16.90
CA GLU A 414 -7.85 -4.55 -18.30
C GLU A 414 -9.37 -4.74 -18.51
N GLY A 415 -10.11 -5.10 -17.46
CA GLY A 415 -11.56 -5.22 -17.50
C GLY A 415 -12.32 -3.92 -17.26
N ILE A 416 -11.64 -2.82 -16.94
CA ILE A 416 -12.25 -1.53 -16.62
C ILE A 416 -12.27 -0.64 -17.87
N ALA A 417 -13.47 -0.21 -18.27
CA ALA A 417 -13.66 0.75 -19.37
C ALA A 417 -13.08 2.14 -19.04
N GLY A 418 -13.16 2.54 -17.77
CA GLY A 418 -12.79 3.87 -17.28
C GLY A 418 -13.93 4.88 -17.47
N GLY A 419 -13.66 6.14 -17.10
CA GLY A 419 -14.57 7.27 -17.32
C GLY A 419 -14.56 8.26 -16.16
N PRO A 420 -15.30 9.37 -16.28
CA PRO A 420 -15.36 10.41 -15.25
C PRO A 420 -15.93 9.94 -13.90
N ASP A 421 -16.66 8.82 -13.91
CA ASP A 421 -17.27 8.20 -12.73
C ASP A 421 -16.50 7.00 -12.19
N THR A 422 -15.39 6.64 -12.83
CA THR A 422 -14.54 5.51 -12.41
C THR A 422 -13.34 6.02 -11.62
N VAL A 423 -13.18 5.47 -10.41
CA VAL A 423 -12.01 5.69 -9.55
C VAL A 423 -11.31 4.35 -9.37
N VAL A 424 -10.04 4.32 -9.75
CA VAL A 424 -9.15 3.17 -9.55
C VAL A 424 -8.17 3.52 -8.44
N LEU A 425 -8.09 2.68 -7.43
CA LEU A 425 -7.17 2.81 -6.32
C LEU A 425 -6.40 1.51 -6.14
N PHE A 426 -5.07 1.56 -6.17
CA PHE A 426 -4.27 0.38 -5.84
C PHE A 426 -3.09 0.71 -4.94
N GLY A 427 -2.68 -0.28 -4.15
CA GLY A 427 -1.54 -0.19 -3.24
C GLY A 427 -0.93 -1.56 -3.00
N LEU A 428 0.37 -1.66 -3.20
CA LEU A 428 1.13 -2.90 -3.08
C LEU A 428 2.33 -2.67 -2.16
N GLY A 429 2.68 -3.65 -1.34
CA GLY A 429 3.99 -3.64 -0.70
C GLY A 429 4.21 -4.75 0.31
N ALA A 430 3.27 -4.95 1.22
CA ALA A 430 3.45 -5.84 2.37
C ALA A 430 3.76 -7.27 1.93
N HIS A 431 3.09 -7.76 0.88
CA HIS A 431 3.32 -9.13 0.39
C HIS A 431 4.60 -9.29 -0.45
N PHE A 432 5.16 -8.19 -0.98
CA PHE A 432 6.33 -8.24 -1.85
C PHE A 432 7.67 -8.18 -1.11
N THR A 433 7.67 -7.89 0.20
CA THR A 433 8.89 -7.87 1.03
C THR A 433 9.59 -9.23 1.16
N THR A 434 8.90 -10.33 0.85
CA THR A 434 9.43 -11.70 0.92
C THR A 434 10.03 -12.20 -0.39
N PHE A 435 10.20 -11.32 -1.38
CA PHE A 435 10.70 -11.67 -2.70
C PHE A 435 11.79 -10.69 -3.15
N PRO A 436 12.78 -11.13 -3.93
CA PRO A 436 13.78 -10.24 -4.49
C PRO A 436 13.13 -9.14 -5.33
N PRO A 437 13.74 -7.95 -5.42
CA PRO A 437 13.13 -6.75 -6.02
C PRO A 437 12.70 -6.96 -7.48
N LYS A 438 13.35 -7.87 -8.20
CA LYS A 438 13.02 -8.22 -9.58
C LYS A 438 11.55 -8.64 -9.78
N ILE A 439 10.96 -9.33 -8.79
CA ILE A 439 9.56 -9.77 -8.85
C ILE A 439 8.62 -8.56 -8.77
N PHE A 440 8.90 -7.63 -7.86
CA PHE A 440 8.10 -6.42 -7.73
C PHE A 440 8.25 -5.49 -8.93
N ILE A 441 9.46 -5.31 -9.46
CA ILE A 441 9.74 -4.50 -10.64
C ILE A 441 8.94 -5.00 -11.87
N GLN A 442 8.78 -6.31 -12.04
CA GLN A 442 7.97 -6.87 -13.13
C GLN A 442 6.48 -6.61 -12.98
N ARG A 443 5.96 -6.76 -11.74
CA ARG A 443 4.58 -6.38 -11.42
C ARG A 443 4.35 -4.91 -11.73
N LEU A 444 5.28 -4.04 -11.33
CA LEU A 444 5.25 -2.61 -11.60
C LEU A 444 5.28 -2.29 -13.09
N ALA A 445 6.12 -2.96 -13.88
CA ALA A 445 6.18 -2.75 -15.33
C ALA A 445 4.86 -3.08 -16.02
N SER A 446 4.22 -4.20 -15.64
CA SER A 446 2.91 -4.59 -16.18
C SER A 446 1.83 -3.60 -15.75
N LEU A 447 1.84 -3.15 -14.50
CA LEU A 447 0.89 -2.15 -14.01
C LEU A 447 1.06 -0.79 -14.67
N HIS A 448 2.30 -0.33 -14.84
CA HIS A 448 2.59 0.91 -15.54
C HIS A 448 2.01 0.90 -16.96
N ALA A 449 2.27 -0.15 -17.73
CA ALA A 449 1.71 -0.30 -19.07
C ALA A 449 0.17 -0.32 -19.08
N THR A 450 -0.43 -1.02 -18.12
CA THR A 450 -1.90 -1.14 -18.02
C THR A 450 -2.55 0.19 -17.63
N VAL A 451 -1.97 0.91 -16.66
CA VAL A 451 -2.45 2.24 -16.25
C VAL A 451 -2.29 3.26 -17.37
N LYS A 452 -1.15 3.23 -18.09
CA LYS A 452 -0.92 4.07 -19.29
C LYS A 452 -1.98 3.79 -20.36
N SER A 453 -2.31 2.52 -20.61
CA SER A 453 -3.36 2.10 -21.55
C SER A 453 -4.76 2.57 -21.11
N LEU A 454 -5.10 2.42 -19.83
CA LEU A 454 -6.38 2.87 -19.26
C LEU A 454 -6.54 4.39 -19.39
N LEU A 455 -5.51 5.17 -19.03
CA LEU A 455 -5.56 6.64 -19.10
C LEU A 455 -5.53 7.15 -20.55
N ALA A 456 -4.87 6.44 -21.47
CA ALA A 456 -4.93 6.75 -22.89
C ALA A 456 -6.33 6.53 -23.47
N ARG A 457 -7.02 5.44 -23.07
CA ARG A 457 -8.39 5.15 -23.55
C ARG A 457 -9.45 6.02 -22.87
N SER A 458 -9.25 6.36 -21.59
CA SER A 458 -10.24 7.05 -20.78
C SER A 458 -9.56 8.03 -19.81
N PRO A 459 -9.13 9.20 -20.31
CA PRO A 459 -8.30 10.15 -19.55
C PRO A 459 -9.02 10.81 -18.36
N GLN A 460 -10.35 10.70 -18.29
CA GLN A 460 -11.14 11.20 -17.15
C GLN A 460 -11.18 10.22 -15.96
N THR A 461 -10.61 9.02 -16.11
CA THR A 461 -10.52 8.05 -15.02
C THR A 461 -9.54 8.55 -13.95
N LEU A 462 -9.98 8.60 -12.69
CA LEU A 462 -9.08 8.91 -11.59
C LEU A 462 -8.31 7.64 -11.18
N VAL A 463 -6.98 7.67 -11.29
CA VAL A 463 -6.10 6.62 -10.78
C VAL A 463 -5.32 7.13 -9.57
N VAL A 464 -5.45 6.44 -8.44
CA VAL A 464 -4.77 6.74 -7.18
C VAL A 464 -3.86 5.57 -6.82
N VAL A 465 -2.61 5.88 -6.48
CA VAL A 465 -1.60 4.90 -6.06
C VAL A 465 -1.26 5.16 -4.60
N LYS A 466 -1.64 4.22 -3.73
CA LYS A 466 -1.28 4.26 -2.31
C LYS A 466 0.11 3.68 -2.10
N VAL A 467 1.00 4.49 -1.54
CA VAL A 467 2.33 4.08 -1.06
C VAL A 467 2.20 3.31 0.25
N ALA A 468 3.04 2.31 0.51
CA ALA A 468 2.93 1.46 1.68
C ALA A 468 3.28 2.19 2.99
N ASN A 469 2.61 1.77 4.07
CA ASN A 469 2.78 2.27 5.44
C ASN A 469 4.11 1.82 6.06
N THR A 470 4.58 2.51 7.11
CA THR A 470 5.59 1.96 8.02
C THR A 470 5.00 0.80 8.85
N GLY A 471 5.83 -0.10 9.36
CA GLY A 471 5.32 -1.17 10.23
C GLY A 471 6.38 -2.19 10.65
N TYR A 472 6.68 -3.16 9.80
CA TYR A 472 7.46 -4.33 10.18
C TYR A 472 8.96 -4.04 10.37
N LYS A 473 9.65 -4.87 11.16
CA LYS A 473 11.09 -4.72 11.49
C LYS A 473 11.84 -6.07 11.46
N SER A 474 11.39 -6.99 10.62
CA SER A 474 11.87 -8.37 10.52
C SER A 474 12.46 -8.70 9.15
N VAL A 475 13.10 -9.86 9.03
CA VAL A 475 13.61 -10.36 7.74
C VAL A 475 12.51 -10.76 6.74
N TYR A 476 11.27 -10.97 7.20
CA TYR A 476 10.13 -11.29 6.33
C TYR A 476 9.29 -10.06 5.95
N GLY A 477 9.64 -8.92 6.51
CA GLY A 477 8.99 -7.63 6.29
C GLY A 477 9.70 -6.61 7.16
N SER A 478 10.27 -5.58 6.54
CA SER A 478 10.98 -4.50 7.23
C SER A 478 10.61 -3.15 6.61
N ASP A 479 10.73 -2.09 7.40
CA ASP A 479 10.68 -0.72 6.91
C ASP A 479 11.75 -0.47 5.85
N TRP A 480 12.92 -1.13 5.92
CA TRP A 480 13.94 -1.01 4.88
C TRP A 480 13.45 -1.57 3.53
N PHE A 481 12.92 -2.81 3.50
CA PHE A 481 12.34 -3.35 2.28
C PHE A 481 11.20 -2.48 1.76
N THR A 482 10.30 -2.08 2.66
CA THR A 482 9.12 -1.28 2.31
C THR A 482 9.52 0.08 1.73
N LEU A 483 10.57 0.71 2.26
CA LEU A 483 11.14 1.94 1.71
C LEU A 483 11.65 1.73 0.28
N GLN A 484 12.37 0.64 0.01
CA GLN A 484 12.84 0.34 -1.35
C GLN A 484 11.67 0.10 -2.31
N LEU A 485 10.67 -0.69 -1.91
CA LEU A 485 9.46 -0.91 -2.72
C LEU A 485 8.72 0.40 -2.98
N ASN A 486 8.61 1.28 -1.98
CA ASN A 486 7.99 2.59 -2.12
C ASN A 486 8.74 3.51 -3.10
N ARG A 487 10.08 3.48 -3.10
CA ARG A 487 10.91 4.22 -4.08
C ARG A 487 10.62 3.74 -5.51
N LEU A 488 10.58 2.42 -5.72
CA LEU A 488 10.25 1.82 -7.01
C LEU A 488 8.83 2.20 -7.47
N LEU A 489 7.84 2.10 -6.56
CA LEU A 489 6.44 2.43 -6.84
C LEU A 489 6.29 3.90 -7.25
N LYS A 490 6.86 4.83 -6.47
CA LYS A 490 6.82 6.27 -6.77
C LYS A 490 7.47 6.59 -8.12
N ALA A 491 8.66 6.04 -8.38
CA ALA A 491 9.37 6.29 -9.64
C ALA A 491 8.66 5.68 -10.85
N THR A 492 8.01 4.52 -10.69
CA THR A 492 7.25 3.90 -11.78
C THR A 492 6.09 4.77 -12.24
N PHE A 493 5.42 5.45 -11.32
CA PHE A 493 4.19 6.18 -11.60
C PHE A 493 4.36 7.71 -11.69
N SER A 494 5.56 8.23 -11.47
CA SER A 494 5.82 9.68 -11.47
C SER A 494 5.64 10.35 -12.84
N SER A 495 5.75 9.58 -13.93
CA SER A 495 5.57 10.07 -15.30
C SER A 495 4.12 10.02 -15.79
N LEU A 496 3.22 9.37 -15.04
CA LEU A 496 1.82 9.24 -15.41
C LEU A 496 0.95 10.25 -14.64
N PRO A 497 -0.18 10.70 -15.21
CA PRO A 497 -1.10 11.60 -14.51
C PRO A 497 -1.95 10.83 -13.49
N VAL A 498 -1.29 10.34 -12.43
CA VAL A 498 -1.91 9.62 -11.31
C VAL A 498 -1.76 10.40 -10.01
N ALA A 499 -2.64 10.15 -9.04
CA ALA A 499 -2.50 10.69 -7.70
C ALA A 499 -1.64 9.75 -6.83
N LEU A 500 -0.44 10.18 -6.47
CA LEU A 500 0.41 9.46 -5.51
C LEU A 500 0.03 9.86 -4.08
N LEU A 501 -0.46 8.90 -3.28
CA LEU A 501 -0.81 9.12 -1.88
C LEU A 501 0.23 8.50 -0.96
N ASP A 502 0.98 9.35 -0.27
CA ASP A 502 2.15 8.97 0.52
C ASP A 502 1.81 8.64 1.98
N ALA A 503 1.24 7.46 2.20
CA ALA A 503 0.91 6.99 3.55
C ALA A 503 2.16 6.71 4.42
N TRP A 504 3.35 6.58 3.80
CA TRP A 504 4.60 6.42 4.52
C TRP A 504 4.89 7.62 5.42
N ASP A 505 4.81 8.85 4.89
CA ASP A 505 5.05 10.04 5.70
C ASP A 505 4.01 10.16 6.83
N MET A 506 2.75 9.88 6.53
CA MET A 506 1.64 9.91 7.49
C MET A 506 1.86 8.94 8.66
N THR A 507 2.33 7.73 8.38
CA THR A 507 2.60 6.72 9.42
C THR A 507 3.95 6.94 10.09
N SER A 508 4.88 7.66 9.44
CA SER A 508 6.22 7.86 9.97
C SER A 508 6.32 8.91 11.09
N CYS A 509 5.42 9.89 11.12
CA CYS A 509 5.51 11.06 12.01
C CYS A 509 4.36 11.20 13.02
N HIS A 510 3.32 10.37 12.93
CA HIS A 510 2.22 10.40 13.90
C HIS A 510 2.68 9.87 15.27
N TYR A 511 2.05 10.32 16.36
CA TYR A 511 2.41 9.90 17.73
C TYR A 511 1.98 8.47 18.08
N LEU A 512 1.16 7.83 17.24
CA LEU A 512 0.71 6.46 17.47
C LEU A 512 1.87 5.48 17.21
N PRO A 513 1.88 4.31 17.87
CA PRO A 513 2.89 3.30 17.62
C PRO A 513 2.93 2.87 16.15
N ASP A 514 4.15 2.56 15.67
CA ASP A 514 4.37 1.95 14.36
C ASP A 514 3.52 0.67 14.24
N ASN A 515 2.61 0.64 13.28
CA ASN A 515 1.79 -0.51 12.96
C ASN A 515 1.45 -0.47 11.46
N ILE A 516 1.69 -1.58 10.76
CA ILE A 516 1.36 -1.71 9.34
C ILE A 516 -0.12 -1.45 9.07
N HIS A 517 -0.97 -1.78 10.04
CA HIS A 517 -2.38 -1.45 10.14
C HIS A 517 -2.54 -0.25 11.10
N PRO A 518 -2.31 0.99 10.64
CA PRO A 518 -2.26 2.15 11.51
C PRO A 518 -3.61 2.41 12.19
N GLY A 519 -3.57 3.17 13.28
CA GLY A 519 -4.78 3.51 14.03
C GLY A 519 -5.78 4.33 13.20
N ARG A 520 -7.05 4.26 13.59
CA ARG A 520 -8.20 4.86 12.88
C ARG A 520 -8.01 6.32 12.47
N VAL A 521 -7.33 7.12 13.31
CA VAL A 521 -7.05 8.54 13.01
C VAL A 521 -6.17 8.72 11.77
N ILE A 522 -5.17 7.85 11.57
CA ILE A 522 -4.30 7.87 10.40
C ILE A 522 -5.07 7.38 9.18
N VAL A 523 -5.83 6.27 9.30
CA VAL A 523 -6.69 5.74 8.22
C VAL A 523 -7.70 6.79 7.75
N ARG A 524 -8.32 7.53 8.68
CA ARG A 524 -9.20 8.66 8.35
C ARG A 524 -8.48 9.68 7.48
N ASN A 525 -7.27 10.10 7.86
CA ASN A 525 -6.54 11.12 7.12
C ASN A 525 -6.07 10.61 5.74
N GLU A 526 -5.68 9.34 5.64
CA GLU A 526 -5.40 8.68 4.36
C GLU A 526 -6.63 8.72 3.44
N VAL A 527 -7.82 8.39 3.97
CA VAL A 527 -9.10 8.45 3.23
C VAL A 527 -9.52 9.88 2.90
N ASP A 528 -9.35 10.84 3.81
CA ASP A 528 -9.63 12.27 3.60
C ASP A 528 -8.81 12.82 2.42
N LEU A 529 -7.52 12.47 2.34
CA LEU A 529 -6.68 12.87 1.22
C LEU A 529 -7.10 12.17 -0.08
N PHE A 530 -7.47 10.89 -0.05
CA PHE A 530 -8.04 10.18 -1.20
C PHE A 530 -9.31 10.88 -1.73
N LEU A 531 -10.28 11.15 -0.85
CA LEU A 531 -11.53 11.83 -1.22
C LEU A 531 -11.28 13.25 -1.77
N SER A 532 -10.20 13.91 -1.32
CA SER A 532 -9.79 15.21 -1.87
C SER A 532 -9.43 15.16 -3.36
N PHE A 533 -8.93 14.02 -3.86
CA PHE A 533 -8.72 13.79 -5.31
C PHE A 533 -10.00 13.38 -6.04
N VAL A 534 -10.93 12.70 -5.37
CA VAL A 534 -12.21 12.27 -5.97
C VAL A 534 -13.13 13.47 -6.23
N CYS A 535 -13.17 14.42 -5.30
CA CYS A 535 -14.01 15.63 -5.41
C CYS A 535 -13.19 16.90 -5.08
N PRO A 536 -12.29 17.33 -5.97
CA PRO A 536 -11.44 18.50 -5.72
C PRO A 536 -12.23 19.80 -5.58
N ARG A 537 -11.78 20.71 -4.70
CA ARG A 537 -12.35 22.06 -4.48
C ARG A 537 -11.29 23.10 -4.12
#